data_AF-A0A2G6CUB4-F1
#
_entry.id   AF-A0A2G6CUB4-F1
#
_cell.length_a   1.000
_cell.length_b   1.000
_cell.length_c   1.000
_cell.angle_alpha   90.00
_cell.angle_beta   90.00
_cell.angle_gamma   90.00
#
_symmetry.space_group_name_H-M   'P 1'
#
loop_
_entity.id
_entity.type
_entity.pdbx_description
1 polymer ?
#
loop_
_entity_poly.entity_id
_entity_poly.type
_entity_poly.pdbx_seq_one_letter_code
_entity_poly.pdbx_strand_id
1 'polypeptide(L)'
;MAEQTTRDVVREVVIMLTDITGYSRLTAAMTPDKVRDFIVDYHRRLSAVIQKPVFEPVEIEPSAGDGAIILFGRRAGEDSSLICQRALDAAVELAFEIEQNEIVPTRIGLFKGTILEAQIGSKTAKFGTGFAIASRLEELCDYFGTPLLMDRDVAVGQEKYNKWLVQIGKVTPQNINHPIHLRTIYRPGLNRIPKDADENELASFIALKNEAMELFCGNKKRSIKPDFPVVRKQLEKARNIYQNLYGTVDISTERILEYIRETPYPSADFQHLGIKIHGSKHDPLGVRLLHLSRELLKAIDIEFYQALVVETGWESHFSLEWYKQGDLVIKVNEAADGIYYIDSGTVVTLDDNGTIIATLGSGNIFGEMAYFSNERKRNATVMAASDVVLRKISTTDFEKFPVIQKIFKRIASRRRTAQMISDS
;
A
#
# COMPACT_ATOMS: atom_id res chain seq x y z
N MET A 1 -24.55 -42.04 33.93
CA MET A 1 -24.96 -40.65 33.62
C MET A 1 -24.70 -40.44 32.16
N ALA A 2 -25.74 -40.10 31.39
CA ALA A 2 -25.65 -40.01 29.94
C ALA A 2 -24.71 -38.84 29.54
N GLU A 3 -23.64 -39.15 28.82
CA GLU A 3 -22.89 -38.15 28.06
C GLU A 3 -23.84 -37.56 27.01
N GLN A 4 -24.36 -36.38 27.30
CA GLN A 4 -25.04 -35.56 26.32
C GLN A 4 -24.00 -35.15 25.29
N THR A 5 -23.92 -35.90 24.20
CA THR A 5 -23.10 -35.59 23.03
C THR A 5 -23.70 -34.32 22.42
N THR A 6 -23.24 -33.15 22.87
CA THR A 6 -23.54 -31.87 22.22
C THR A 6 -23.00 -31.97 20.81
N ARG A 7 -23.88 -32.14 19.82
CA ARG A 7 -23.52 -32.13 18.41
C ARG A 7 -22.89 -30.78 18.09
N ASP A 8 -21.61 -30.78 17.75
CA ASP A 8 -20.97 -29.58 17.21
C ASP A 8 -21.70 -29.19 15.92
N VAL A 9 -22.15 -27.95 15.85
CA VAL A 9 -22.90 -27.44 14.70
C VAL A 9 -21.91 -26.74 13.77
N VAL A 10 -21.67 -27.36 12.62
CA VAL A 10 -20.90 -26.76 11.52
C VAL A 10 -21.86 -25.96 10.64
N ARG A 11 -21.59 -24.67 10.44
CA ARG A 11 -22.39 -23.81 9.56
C ARG A 11 -21.55 -22.92 8.67
N GLU A 12 -22.01 -22.74 7.43
CA GLU A 12 -21.48 -21.74 6.51
C GLU A 12 -22.05 -20.36 6.90
N VAL A 13 -21.17 -19.37 6.98
CA VAL A 13 -21.51 -17.99 7.35
C VAL A 13 -20.68 -17.00 6.52
N VAL A 14 -21.15 -15.77 6.45
CA VAL A 14 -20.28 -14.64 6.13
C VAL A 14 -19.93 -13.93 7.43
N ILE A 15 -18.63 -13.81 7.68
CA ILE A 15 -18.05 -13.17 8.85
C ILE A 15 -17.72 -11.74 8.47
N MET A 16 -18.30 -10.79 9.18
CA MET A 16 -17.92 -9.39 9.14
C MET A 16 -17.20 -9.05 10.45
N LEU A 17 -15.98 -8.55 10.35
CA LEU A 17 -15.23 -7.99 11.46
C LEU A 17 -15.15 -6.49 11.31
N THR A 18 -15.33 -5.79 12.42
CA THR A 18 -15.26 -4.34 12.47
C THR A 18 -14.32 -3.89 13.58
N ASP A 19 -13.64 -2.76 13.38
CA ASP A 19 -12.82 -2.11 14.40
C ASP A 19 -12.78 -0.58 14.21
N ILE A 20 -12.83 0.16 15.31
CA ILE A 20 -12.82 1.62 15.30
C ILE A 20 -11.42 2.13 14.91
N THR A 21 -11.40 2.99 13.89
CA THR A 21 -10.16 3.60 13.40
C THR A 21 -9.60 4.60 14.41
N GLY A 22 -8.38 4.33 14.88
CA GLY A 22 -7.68 5.23 15.79
C GLY A 22 -8.29 5.26 17.19
N TYR A 23 -8.96 4.20 17.62
CA TYR A 23 -9.60 4.05 18.93
C TYR A 23 -8.72 4.58 20.08
N SER A 24 -7.46 4.14 20.18
CA SER A 24 -6.56 4.56 21.26
C SER A 24 -6.33 6.08 21.30
N ARG A 25 -6.35 6.76 20.15
CA ARG A 25 -6.23 8.22 20.09
C ARG A 25 -7.53 8.91 20.50
N LEU A 26 -8.68 8.37 20.08
CA LEU A 26 -9.99 8.91 20.42
C LEU A 26 -10.23 8.84 21.93
N THR A 27 -9.83 7.75 22.58
CA THR A 27 -10.09 7.50 24.01
C THR A 27 -8.99 7.99 24.95
N ALA A 28 -7.82 8.40 24.45
CA ALA A 28 -6.66 8.78 25.26
C ALA A 28 -6.94 9.87 26.32
N ALA A 29 -7.83 10.81 26.02
CA ALA A 29 -8.18 11.92 26.91
C ALA A 29 -9.53 11.72 27.64
N MET A 30 -10.17 10.56 27.47
CA MET A 30 -11.48 10.27 28.05
C MET A 30 -11.35 9.66 29.43
N THR A 31 -12.29 10.00 30.31
CA THR A 31 -12.47 9.30 31.59
C THR A 31 -13.16 7.95 31.36
N PRO A 32 -13.04 6.96 32.27
CA PRO A 32 -13.62 5.62 32.07
C PRO A 32 -15.14 5.61 31.79
N ASP A 33 -15.90 6.51 32.41
CA ASP A 33 -17.33 6.69 32.16
C ASP A 33 -17.61 7.16 30.73
N LYS A 34 -16.82 8.09 30.21
CA LYS A 34 -16.91 8.56 28.82
C LYS A 34 -16.52 7.49 27.81
N VAL A 35 -15.48 6.68 28.12
CA VAL A 35 -15.10 5.54 27.27
C VAL A 35 -16.23 4.51 27.22
N ARG A 36 -16.83 4.18 28.36
CA ARG A 36 -18.01 3.29 28.42
C ARG A 36 -19.14 3.84 27.57
N ASP A 37 -19.52 5.10 27.75
CA ASP A 37 -20.66 5.70 27.05
C ASP A 37 -20.39 5.76 25.53
N PHE A 38 -19.16 6.05 25.13
CA PHE A 38 -18.70 6.01 23.74
C PHE A 38 -18.82 4.60 23.12
N ILE A 39 -18.31 3.57 23.79
CA ILE A 39 -18.40 2.18 23.32
C ILE A 39 -19.85 1.72 23.24
N VAL A 40 -20.67 2.02 24.26
CA VAL A 40 -22.08 1.65 24.27
C VAL A 40 -22.85 2.33 23.14
N ASP A 41 -22.57 3.62 22.87
CA ASP A 41 -23.21 4.33 21.75
C ASP A 41 -22.78 3.76 20.40
N TYR A 42 -21.50 3.47 20.21
CA TYR A 42 -20.98 2.82 19.01
C TYR A 42 -21.70 1.49 18.71
N HIS A 43 -21.76 0.58 19.68
CA HIS A 43 -22.43 -0.72 19.52
C HIS A 43 -23.93 -0.60 19.32
N ARG A 44 -24.58 0.39 19.95
CA ARG A 44 -25.99 0.68 19.74
C ARG A 44 -26.26 1.10 18.30
N ARG A 45 -25.48 2.05 17.77
CA ARG A 45 -25.66 2.56 16.41
C ARG A 45 -25.34 1.50 15.36
N LEU A 46 -24.23 0.77 15.53
CA LEU A 46 -23.88 -0.37 14.67
C LEU A 46 -25.02 -1.41 14.66
N SER A 47 -25.55 -1.78 15.82
CA SER A 47 -26.66 -2.74 15.90
C SER A 47 -27.92 -2.21 15.22
N ALA A 48 -28.24 -0.93 15.32
CA ALA A 48 -29.40 -0.33 14.65
C ALA A 48 -29.33 -0.42 13.11
N VAL A 49 -28.12 -0.38 12.54
CA VAL A 49 -27.90 -0.55 11.10
C VAL A 49 -28.05 -2.01 10.69
N ILE A 50 -27.52 -2.93 11.49
CA ILE A 50 -27.35 -4.34 11.11
C ILE A 50 -28.54 -5.23 11.51
N GLN A 51 -29.22 -4.95 12.63
CA GLN A 51 -30.38 -5.71 13.11
C GLN A 51 -31.65 -5.31 12.37
N LYS A 52 -31.70 -5.61 11.07
CA LYS A 52 -32.87 -5.41 10.21
C LYS A 52 -33.34 -6.77 9.68
N PRO A 53 -34.67 -7.00 9.52
CA PRO A 53 -35.20 -8.26 9.00
C PRO A 53 -34.60 -8.67 7.64
N VAL A 54 -34.23 -7.70 6.80
CA VAL A 54 -33.59 -7.94 5.51
C VAL A 54 -32.21 -8.62 5.64
N PHE A 55 -31.51 -8.42 6.77
CA PHE A 55 -30.19 -8.97 7.05
C PHE A 55 -30.22 -10.24 7.90
N GLU A 56 -31.34 -10.58 8.53
CA GLU A 56 -31.46 -11.80 9.32
C GLU A 56 -31.30 -13.09 8.49
N PRO A 57 -30.80 -14.21 9.06
CA PRO A 57 -30.33 -14.33 10.44
C PRO A 57 -28.94 -13.70 10.59
N VAL A 58 -28.81 -12.84 11.61
CA VAL A 58 -27.58 -12.12 11.92
C VAL A 58 -27.30 -12.19 13.42
N GLU A 59 -26.06 -12.45 13.78
CA GLU A 59 -25.57 -12.41 15.16
C GLU A 59 -24.52 -11.32 15.28
N ILE A 60 -24.55 -10.54 16.36
CA ILE A 60 -23.60 -9.46 16.64
C ILE A 60 -23.00 -9.71 18.02
N GLU A 61 -21.67 -9.79 18.07
CA GLU A 61 -20.90 -9.96 19.29
C GLU A 61 -19.85 -8.85 19.41
N PRO A 62 -19.84 -8.06 20.50
CA PRO A 62 -18.77 -7.11 20.76
C PRO A 62 -17.40 -7.80 20.86
N SER A 63 -16.39 -7.23 20.22
CA SER A 63 -15.00 -7.71 20.24
C SER A 63 -14.11 -6.63 20.81
N ALA A 64 -13.37 -6.95 21.89
CA ALA A 64 -12.40 -6.06 22.58
C ALA A 64 -12.91 -4.66 23.02
N GLY A 65 -14.19 -4.34 22.78
CA GLY A 65 -14.83 -3.05 23.07
C GLY A 65 -14.87 -2.13 21.85
N ASP A 66 -13.77 -2.05 21.10
CA ASP A 66 -13.57 -1.19 19.94
C ASP A 66 -13.98 -1.81 18.59
N GLY A 67 -14.39 -3.07 18.58
CA GLY A 67 -14.85 -3.76 17.39
C GLY A 67 -16.07 -4.64 17.61
N ALA A 68 -16.57 -5.24 16.54
CA ALA A 68 -17.66 -6.21 16.58
C ALA A 68 -17.42 -7.35 15.58
N ILE A 69 -17.78 -8.57 16.00
CA ILE A 69 -17.93 -9.74 15.15
C ILE A 69 -19.41 -9.83 14.78
N ILE A 70 -19.69 -9.86 13.48
CA ILE A 70 -21.04 -9.98 12.95
C ILE A 70 -21.08 -11.21 12.02
N LEU A 71 -22.06 -12.08 12.23
CA LEU A 71 -22.19 -13.34 11.49
C LEU A 71 -23.51 -13.37 10.75
N PHE A 72 -23.46 -13.52 9.43
CA PHE A 72 -24.63 -13.73 8.59
C PHE A 72 -24.78 -15.22 8.33
N GLY A 73 -25.83 -15.81 8.90
CA GLY A 73 -26.16 -17.22 8.73
C GLY A 73 -27.03 -17.47 7.51
N ARG A 74 -27.09 -18.72 7.06
CA ARG A 74 -27.93 -19.14 5.92
C ARG A 74 -29.42 -19.24 6.29
N ARG A 75 -30.31 -18.70 5.45
CA ARG A 75 -31.77 -18.95 5.52
C ARG A 75 -32.12 -20.30 4.90
N ALA A 76 -33.29 -20.84 5.25
CA ALA A 76 -33.78 -22.08 4.64
C ALA A 76 -33.92 -21.92 3.11
N GLY A 77 -33.28 -22.79 2.34
CA GLY A 77 -33.31 -22.77 0.88
C GLY A 77 -32.45 -21.69 0.20
N GLU A 78 -31.79 -20.82 0.96
CA GLU A 78 -30.89 -19.79 0.45
C GLU A 78 -29.59 -20.42 -0.07
N ASP A 79 -28.95 -19.87 -1.09
CA ASP A 79 -27.61 -20.29 -1.52
C ASP A 79 -26.51 -19.41 -0.90
N SER A 80 -25.24 -19.78 -1.07
CA SER A 80 -24.12 -19.02 -0.51
C SER A 80 -23.98 -17.61 -1.10
N SER A 81 -24.49 -17.36 -2.31
CA SER A 81 -24.42 -16.04 -2.97
C SER A 81 -25.33 -15.03 -2.29
N LEU A 82 -26.53 -15.47 -1.90
CA LEU A 82 -27.51 -14.64 -1.19
C LEU A 82 -27.07 -14.27 0.24
N ILE A 83 -26.36 -15.17 0.94
CA ILE A 83 -25.73 -14.83 2.23
C ILE A 83 -24.69 -13.72 2.02
N CYS A 84 -23.85 -13.83 0.99
CA CYS A 84 -22.86 -12.81 0.62
C CYS A 84 -23.51 -11.48 0.26
N GLN A 85 -24.62 -11.51 -0.49
CA GLN A 85 -25.37 -10.30 -0.87
C GLN A 85 -25.91 -9.58 0.36
N ARG A 86 -26.49 -10.30 1.32
CA ARG A 86 -26.98 -9.69 2.58
C ARG A 86 -25.86 -9.09 3.41
N ALA A 87 -24.76 -9.82 3.56
CA ALA A 87 -23.60 -9.34 4.32
C ALA A 87 -22.96 -8.11 3.66
N LEU A 88 -22.83 -8.10 2.34
CA LEU A 88 -22.31 -6.97 1.57
C LEU A 88 -23.26 -5.78 1.61
N ASP A 89 -24.58 -6.00 1.51
CA ASP A 89 -25.57 -4.94 1.67
C ASP A 89 -25.47 -4.27 3.04
N ALA A 90 -25.38 -5.07 4.11
CA ALA A 90 -25.23 -4.58 5.47
C ALA A 90 -23.91 -3.81 5.66
N ALA A 91 -22.81 -4.31 5.10
CA ALA A 91 -21.51 -3.63 5.18
C ALA A 91 -21.47 -2.32 4.39
N VAL A 92 -22.11 -2.27 3.21
CA VAL A 92 -22.22 -1.05 2.40
C VAL A 92 -23.09 -0.02 3.13
N GLU A 93 -24.20 -0.43 3.73
CA GLU A 93 -25.05 0.45 4.53
C GLU A 93 -24.30 1.00 5.74
N LEU A 94 -23.57 0.14 6.46
CA LEU A 94 -22.71 0.55 7.57
C LEU A 94 -21.63 1.55 7.11
N ALA A 95 -21.00 1.30 5.96
CA ALA A 95 -20.01 2.21 5.39
C ALA A 95 -20.60 3.59 5.04
N PHE A 96 -21.86 3.65 4.57
CA PHE A 96 -22.53 4.93 4.33
C PHE A 96 -22.78 5.71 5.61
N GLU A 97 -23.25 5.06 6.67
CA GLU A 97 -23.47 5.68 7.99
C GLU A 97 -22.16 6.20 8.60
N ILE A 98 -21.05 5.49 8.37
CA ILE A 98 -19.71 5.94 8.76
C ILE A 98 -19.31 7.22 7.99
N GLU A 99 -19.53 7.26 6.67
CA GLU A 99 -19.23 8.45 5.85
C GLU A 99 -20.15 9.64 6.17
N GLN A 100 -21.35 9.38 6.72
CA GLN A 100 -22.23 10.43 7.26
C GLN A 100 -21.80 10.96 8.64
N ASN A 101 -20.77 10.37 9.26
CA ASN A 101 -20.40 10.60 10.66
C ASN A 101 -21.50 10.22 11.67
N GLU A 102 -22.46 9.38 11.27
CA GLU A 102 -23.43 8.81 12.19
C GLU A 102 -22.82 7.67 13.00
N ILE A 103 -21.81 7.00 12.44
CA ILE A 103 -20.98 6.02 13.15
C ILE A 103 -19.54 6.51 13.07
N VAL A 104 -18.79 6.33 14.16
CA VAL A 104 -17.37 6.68 14.18
C VAL A 104 -16.61 5.93 13.09
N PRO A 105 -15.53 6.50 12.51
CA PRO A 105 -14.74 5.83 11.49
C PRO A 105 -14.38 4.40 11.88
N THR A 106 -14.88 3.44 11.11
CA THR A 106 -14.80 2.00 11.43
C THR A 106 -14.38 1.25 10.17
N ARG A 107 -13.45 0.31 10.32
CA ARG A 107 -12.99 -0.56 9.23
C ARG A 107 -13.82 -1.83 9.21
N ILE A 108 -14.01 -2.40 8.02
CA ILE A 108 -14.90 -3.54 7.81
C ILE A 108 -14.18 -4.60 6.95
N GLY A 109 -14.00 -5.80 7.49
CA GLY A 109 -13.48 -6.97 6.80
C GLY A 109 -14.56 -8.03 6.60
N LEU A 110 -14.83 -8.43 5.36
CA LEU A 110 -15.82 -9.45 5.01
C LEU A 110 -15.19 -10.73 4.45
N PHE A 111 -15.50 -11.87 5.06
CA PHE A 111 -15.03 -13.17 4.61
C PHE A 111 -16.11 -14.25 4.69
N LYS A 112 -16.30 -15.01 3.62
CA LYS A 112 -17.16 -16.20 3.63
C LYS A 112 -16.37 -17.40 4.13
N GLY A 113 -16.90 -18.11 5.12
CA GLY A 113 -16.25 -19.30 5.64
C GLY A 113 -17.19 -20.20 6.43
N THR A 114 -16.61 -21.24 7.01
CA THR A 114 -17.33 -22.19 7.85
C THR A 114 -16.90 -21.98 9.29
N ILE A 115 -17.88 -22.00 10.21
CA ILE A 115 -17.62 -21.96 11.64
C ILE A 115 -18.16 -23.22 12.31
N LEU A 116 -17.49 -23.62 13.39
CA LEU A 116 -17.89 -24.67 14.31
C LEU A 116 -18.32 -24.02 15.61
N GLU A 117 -19.50 -24.40 16.10
CA GLU A 117 -19.97 -23.97 17.40
C GLU A 117 -19.88 -25.13 18.39
N ALA A 118 -19.21 -24.87 19.52
CA ALA A 118 -19.03 -25.85 20.58
C ALA A 118 -19.29 -25.19 21.94
N GLN A 119 -19.81 -25.98 22.88
CA GLN A 119 -20.12 -25.48 24.22
C GLN A 119 -18.86 -25.53 25.10
N ILE A 120 -18.41 -24.37 25.58
CA ILE A 120 -17.35 -24.26 26.60
C ILE A 120 -17.98 -23.78 27.91
N GLY A 121 -18.22 -24.72 28.82
CA GLY A 121 -18.93 -24.45 30.07
C GLY A 121 -20.36 -23.97 29.78
N SER A 122 -20.71 -22.78 30.25
CA SER A 122 -22.02 -22.16 30.00
C SER A 122 -22.09 -21.33 28.72
N LYS A 123 -20.97 -21.13 28.01
CA LYS A 123 -20.90 -20.28 26.82
C LYS A 123 -20.77 -21.11 25.55
N THR A 124 -21.44 -20.68 24.50
CA THR A 124 -21.21 -21.20 23.15
C THR A 124 -20.00 -20.46 22.57
N ALA A 125 -18.95 -21.19 22.23
CA ALA A 125 -17.76 -20.67 21.59
C ALA A 125 -17.79 -20.98 20.09
N LYS A 126 -17.31 -20.03 19.29
CA LYS A 126 -17.29 -20.12 17.83
C LYS A 126 -15.86 -20.23 17.33
N PHE A 127 -15.60 -21.22 16.49
CA PHE A 127 -14.27 -21.53 15.97
C PHE A 127 -14.28 -21.52 14.45
N GLY A 128 -13.21 -20.99 13.85
CA GLY A 128 -13.04 -21.01 12.41
C GLY A 128 -11.82 -20.20 11.99
N THR A 129 -11.10 -20.68 10.98
CA THR A 129 -9.99 -19.93 10.37
C THR A 129 -10.47 -18.66 9.69
N GLY A 130 -11.75 -18.60 9.30
CA GLY A 130 -12.37 -17.43 8.68
C GLY A 130 -12.35 -16.18 9.55
N PHE A 131 -12.37 -16.29 10.88
CA PHE A 131 -12.24 -15.13 11.77
C PHE A 131 -10.88 -14.44 11.62
N ALA A 132 -9.80 -15.22 11.54
CA ALA A 132 -8.46 -14.67 11.35
C ALA A 132 -8.31 -13.99 9.97
N ILE A 133 -8.96 -14.53 8.94
CA ILE A 133 -8.95 -13.94 7.60
C ILE A 133 -9.78 -12.65 7.56
N ALA A 134 -10.99 -12.65 8.12
CA ALA A 134 -11.83 -11.46 8.22
C ALA A 134 -11.14 -10.34 9.02
N SER A 135 -10.45 -10.68 10.12
CA SER A 135 -9.67 -9.73 10.92
C SER A 135 -8.55 -9.12 10.08
N ARG A 136 -7.87 -9.95 9.27
CA ARG A 136 -6.81 -9.45 8.40
C ARG A 136 -7.33 -8.55 7.27
N LEU A 137 -8.50 -8.85 6.72
CA LEU A 137 -9.17 -7.99 5.74
C LEU A 137 -9.53 -6.63 6.35
N GLU A 138 -10.04 -6.63 7.57
CA GLU A 138 -10.31 -5.42 8.34
C GLU A 138 -9.02 -4.62 8.57
N GLU A 139 -7.93 -5.24 9.03
CA GLU A 139 -6.64 -4.54 9.24
C GLU A 139 -6.09 -3.93 7.94
N LEU A 140 -6.26 -4.62 6.80
CA LEU A 140 -5.79 -4.15 5.50
C LEU A 140 -6.53 -2.91 4.98
N CYS A 141 -7.69 -2.58 5.56
CA CYS A 141 -8.44 -1.38 5.20
C CYS A 141 -7.60 -0.12 5.43
N ASP A 142 -6.79 -0.06 6.50
CA ASP A 142 -5.87 1.06 6.76
C ASP A 142 -4.76 1.15 5.71
N TYR A 143 -4.23 -0.01 5.27
CA TYR A 143 -3.15 -0.06 4.30
C TYR A 143 -3.59 0.46 2.92
N PHE A 144 -4.77 0.02 2.46
CA PHE A 144 -5.34 0.39 1.17
C PHE A 144 -6.20 1.66 1.21
N GLY A 145 -6.49 2.20 2.39
CA GLY A 145 -7.25 3.44 2.57
C GLY A 145 -8.73 3.31 2.19
N THR A 146 -9.34 2.16 2.44
CA THR A 146 -10.75 1.86 2.12
C THR A 146 -11.49 1.45 3.39
N PRO A 147 -12.76 1.84 3.62
CA PRO A 147 -13.49 1.45 4.83
C PRO A 147 -13.92 -0.01 4.83
N LEU A 148 -13.99 -0.64 3.65
CA LEU A 148 -14.49 -2.00 3.46
C LEU A 148 -13.56 -2.80 2.55
N LEU A 149 -13.12 -3.98 3.00
CA LEU A 149 -12.47 -4.98 2.17
C LEU A 149 -13.16 -6.33 2.30
N MET A 150 -13.20 -7.06 1.18
CA MET A 150 -13.75 -8.40 1.10
C MET A 150 -12.88 -9.30 0.24
N ASP A 151 -12.94 -10.60 0.49
CA ASP A 151 -12.39 -11.59 -0.44
C ASP A 151 -13.28 -11.74 -1.69
N ARG A 152 -12.68 -12.19 -2.80
CA ARG A 152 -13.35 -12.51 -4.05
C ARG A 152 -14.59 -13.38 -3.86
N ASP A 153 -14.56 -14.36 -2.97
CA ASP A 153 -15.66 -15.30 -2.79
C ASP A 153 -16.94 -14.68 -2.20
N VAL A 154 -16.82 -13.50 -1.57
CA VAL A 154 -17.96 -12.67 -1.14
C VAL A 154 -18.45 -11.80 -2.31
N ALA A 155 -17.53 -11.29 -3.12
CA ALA A 155 -17.83 -10.39 -4.24
C ALA A 155 -18.37 -11.09 -5.50
N VAL A 156 -18.15 -12.40 -5.65
CA VAL A 156 -18.65 -13.18 -6.80
C VAL A 156 -20.18 -13.29 -6.72
N GLY A 157 -20.86 -13.12 -7.86
CA GLY A 157 -22.32 -13.27 -7.96
C GLY A 157 -23.14 -12.06 -7.48
N GLN A 158 -22.48 -10.95 -7.11
CA GLN A 158 -23.13 -9.77 -6.55
C GLN A 158 -23.56 -8.77 -7.63
N GLU A 159 -24.61 -9.12 -8.41
CA GLU A 159 -25.06 -8.32 -9.56
C GLU A 159 -25.38 -6.86 -9.22
N LYS A 160 -26.00 -6.63 -8.05
CA LYS A 160 -26.34 -5.30 -7.53
C LYS A 160 -25.15 -4.33 -7.49
N TYR A 161 -23.95 -4.87 -7.25
CA TYR A 161 -22.72 -4.09 -7.09
C TYR A 161 -21.74 -4.24 -8.24
N ASN A 162 -22.10 -4.94 -9.32
CA ASN A 162 -21.16 -5.26 -10.39
C ASN A 162 -20.49 -4.01 -11.01
N LYS A 163 -21.24 -2.90 -11.14
CA LYS A 163 -20.69 -1.62 -11.63
C LYS A 163 -19.77 -0.89 -10.64
N TRP A 164 -19.84 -1.24 -9.36
CA TRP A 164 -19.12 -0.58 -8.26
C TRP A 164 -18.01 -1.44 -7.66
N LEU A 165 -17.91 -2.71 -8.06
CA LEU A 165 -16.92 -3.64 -7.57
C LEU A 165 -15.53 -3.27 -8.10
N VAL A 166 -14.61 -3.01 -7.18
CA VAL A 166 -13.23 -2.68 -7.49
C VAL A 166 -12.31 -3.76 -6.97
N GLN A 167 -11.43 -4.26 -7.83
CA GLN A 167 -10.34 -5.14 -7.45
C GLN A 167 -9.19 -4.30 -6.90
N ILE A 168 -8.70 -4.65 -5.72
CA ILE A 168 -7.62 -3.92 -5.04
C ILE A 168 -6.28 -4.60 -5.28
N GLY A 169 -6.24 -5.93 -5.20
CA GLY A 169 -5.01 -6.67 -5.42
C GLY A 169 -5.10 -8.13 -5.00
N LYS A 170 -3.95 -8.80 -5.07
CA LYS A 170 -3.75 -10.15 -4.58
C LYS A 170 -2.69 -10.11 -3.50
N VAL A 171 -3.05 -10.52 -2.28
CA VAL A 171 -2.16 -10.43 -1.12
C VAL A 171 -2.12 -11.76 -0.39
N THR A 172 -0.98 -12.12 0.19
CA THR A 172 -0.87 -13.18 1.19
C THR A 172 -0.40 -12.54 2.49
N PRO A 173 -1.28 -12.40 3.49
CA PRO A 173 -0.89 -11.90 4.80
C PRO A 173 0.04 -12.89 5.51
N GLN A 174 0.88 -12.35 6.41
CA GLN A 174 1.77 -13.17 7.22
C GLN A 174 1.01 -14.28 7.98
N ASN A 175 1.58 -15.48 8.01
CA ASN A 175 1.04 -16.68 8.66
C ASN A 175 -0.24 -17.27 8.02
N ILE A 176 -0.60 -16.82 6.82
CA ILE A 176 -1.66 -17.43 6.00
C ILE A 176 -1.01 -18.02 4.75
N ASN A 177 -1.31 -19.29 4.44
CA ASN A 177 -0.71 -20.00 3.30
C ASN A 177 -1.57 -19.91 2.01
N HIS A 178 -2.59 -19.06 2.01
CA HIS A 178 -3.51 -18.89 0.89
C HIS A 178 -3.63 -17.40 0.52
N PRO A 179 -3.51 -17.05 -0.77
CA PRO A 179 -3.68 -15.67 -1.21
C PRO A 179 -5.14 -15.23 -1.10
N ILE A 180 -5.35 -13.98 -0.77
CA ILE A 180 -6.65 -13.33 -0.73
C ILE A 180 -6.74 -12.40 -1.93
N HIS A 181 -7.86 -12.48 -2.66
CA HIS A 181 -8.12 -11.60 -3.79
C HIS A 181 -9.01 -10.46 -3.32
N LEU A 182 -8.38 -9.34 -2.96
CA LEU A 182 -9.04 -8.21 -2.32
C LEU A 182 -9.97 -7.48 -3.28
N ARG A 183 -11.17 -7.19 -2.79
CA ARG A 183 -12.16 -6.36 -3.45
C ARG A 183 -12.79 -5.37 -2.48
N THR A 184 -13.33 -4.28 -3.04
CA THR A 184 -14.09 -3.26 -2.34
C THR A 184 -15.20 -2.70 -3.24
N ILE A 185 -15.96 -1.73 -2.74
CA ILE A 185 -17.04 -1.04 -3.44
C ILE A 185 -16.69 0.43 -3.57
N TYR A 186 -16.54 0.94 -4.80
CA TYR A 186 -16.45 2.39 -5.07
C TYR A 186 -17.80 2.88 -5.58
N ARG A 187 -18.39 3.83 -4.86
CA ARG A 187 -19.71 4.38 -5.15
C ARG A 187 -19.75 5.83 -4.64
N PRO A 188 -20.53 6.74 -5.25
CA PRO A 188 -20.70 8.09 -4.73
C PRO A 188 -21.10 8.07 -3.25
N GLY A 189 -20.41 8.86 -2.43
CA GLY A 189 -20.61 8.91 -0.97
C GLY A 189 -19.85 7.84 -0.17
N LEU A 190 -18.99 7.02 -0.80
CA LEU A 190 -18.10 6.06 -0.13
C LEU A 190 -16.65 6.24 -0.60
N ASN A 191 -15.68 5.80 0.21
CA ASN A 191 -14.24 5.81 -0.15
C ASN A 191 -13.76 7.21 -0.54
N ARG A 192 -14.26 8.24 0.16
CA ARG A 192 -13.95 9.66 -0.13
C ARG A 192 -14.36 10.13 -1.53
N ILE A 193 -15.25 9.39 -2.19
CA ILE A 193 -15.86 9.83 -3.44
C ILE A 193 -17.04 10.75 -3.10
N PRO A 194 -17.10 11.97 -3.66
CA PRO A 194 -18.21 12.89 -3.45
C PRO A 194 -19.57 12.24 -3.76
N LYS A 195 -20.62 12.65 -3.04
CA LYS A 195 -21.98 12.10 -3.23
C LYS A 195 -22.59 12.43 -4.59
N ASP A 196 -22.17 13.55 -5.15
CA ASP A 196 -22.57 14.12 -6.44
C ASP A 196 -21.65 13.69 -7.59
N ALA A 197 -20.71 12.77 -7.35
CA ALA A 197 -19.82 12.23 -8.36
C ALA A 197 -20.60 11.59 -9.53
N ASP A 198 -20.15 11.87 -10.76
CA ASP A 198 -20.74 11.28 -11.97
C ASP A 198 -20.52 9.76 -11.99
N GLU A 199 -21.63 9.01 -12.03
CA GLU A 199 -21.60 7.55 -12.00
C GLU A 199 -20.90 6.93 -13.21
N ASN A 200 -20.96 7.56 -14.39
CA ASN A 200 -20.36 7.05 -15.63
C ASN A 200 -18.85 7.29 -15.66
N GLU A 201 -18.39 8.45 -15.18
CA GLU A 201 -16.97 8.74 -15.04
C GLU A 201 -16.32 7.81 -14.01
N LEU A 202 -17.00 7.61 -12.87
CA LEU A 202 -16.58 6.65 -11.86
C LEU A 202 -16.54 5.22 -12.40
N ALA A 203 -17.59 4.78 -13.11
CA ALA A 203 -17.62 3.45 -13.71
C ALA A 203 -16.49 3.25 -14.73
N SER A 204 -16.17 4.27 -15.52
CA SER A 204 -15.06 4.25 -16.47
C SER A 204 -13.70 4.11 -15.78
N PHE A 205 -13.50 4.85 -14.68
CA PHE A 205 -12.33 4.70 -13.81
C PHE A 205 -12.23 3.29 -13.23
N ILE A 206 -13.34 2.75 -12.68
CA ILE A 206 -13.40 1.41 -12.11
C ILE A 206 -13.05 0.35 -13.14
N ALA A 207 -13.59 0.46 -14.36
CA ALA A 207 -13.30 -0.46 -15.45
C ALA A 207 -11.81 -0.50 -15.80
N LEU A 208 -11.19 0.67 -15.97
CA LEU A 208 -9.75 0.80 -16.25
C LEU A 208 -8.90 0.20 -15.12
N LYS A 209 -9.26 0.49 -13.86
CA LYS A 209 -8.56 -0.04 -12.69
C LYS A 209 -8.69 -1.56 -12.60
N ASN A 210 -9.88 -2.10 -12.84
CA ASN A 210 -10.13 -3.54 -12.81
C ASN A 210 -9.37 -4.29 -13.90
N GLU A 211 -9.27 -3.72 -15.11
CA GLU A 211 -8.45 -4.25 -16.19
C GLU A 211 -6.97 -4.34 -15.77
N ALA A 212 -6.44 -3.26 -15.22
CA ALA A 212 -5.08 -3.23 -14.68
C ALA A 212 -4.90 -4.27 -13.57
N MET A 213 -5.87 -4.41 -12.68
CA MET A 213 -5.78 -5.37 -11.58
C MET A 213 -5.95 -6.83 -12.00
N GLU A 214 -6.61 -7.11 -13.12
CA GLU A 214 -6.61 -8.43 -13.73
C GLU A 214 -5.21 -8.79 -14.27
N LEU A 215 -4.54 -7.85 -14.94
CA LEU A 215 -3.15 -7.99 -15.36
C LEU A 215 -2.17 -8.03 -14.19
N PHE A 216 -2.46 -7.36 -13.07
CA PHE A 216 -1.62 -7.43 -11.89
C PHE A 216 -1.72 -8.80 -11.22
N CYS A 217 -2.95 -9.25 -10.93
CA CYS A 217 -3.16 -10.50 -10.19
C CYS A 217 -2.92 -11.75 -11.04
N GLY A 218 -3.05 -11.62 -12.37
CA GLY A 218 -3.15 -12.74 -13.29
C GLY A 218 -4.51 -13.45 -13.23
N ASN A 219 -4.87 -14.14 -14.32
CA ASN A 219 -6.08 -14.94 -14.41
C ASN A 219 -5.80 -16.25 -15.15
N LYS A 220 -5.60 -17.34 -14.39
CA LYS A 220 -5.30 -18.67 -14.93
C LYS A 220 -6.41 -19.19 -15.86
N LYS A 221 -7.69 -18.91 -15.56
CA LYS A 221 -8.83 -19.37 -16.38
C LYS A 221 -8.86 -18.70 -17.75
N ARG A 222 -8.32 -17.49 -17.86
CA ARG A 222 -8.24 -16.71 -19.11
C ARG A 222 -6.83 -16.70 -19.72
N SER A 223 -5.91 -17.51 -19.20
CA SER A 223 -4.50 -17.54 -19.62
C SER A 223 -3.76 -16.20 -19.51
N ILE A 224 -4.19 -15.32 -18.59
CA ILE A 224 -3.57 -14.03 -18.33
C ILE A 224 -2.46 -14.21 -17.27
N LYS A 225 -1.23 -13.83 -17.62
CA LYS A 225 -0.08 -13.80 -16.70
C LYS A 225 0.11 -12.40 -16.12
N PRO A 226 0.70 -12.28 -14.91
CA PRO A 226 1.04 -10.98 -14.36
C PRO A 226 1.99 -10.17 -15.26
N ASP A 227 1.65 -8.91 -15.55
CA ASP A 227 2.45 -8.00 -16.39
C ASP A 227 2.57 -6.61 -15.74
N PHE A 228 3.57 -6.44 -14.89
CA PHE A 228 3.74 -5.23 -14.08
C PHE A 228 4.05 -3.97 -14.90
N PRO A 229 4.87 -4.00 -15.97
CA PRO A 229 5.06 -2.84 -16.85
C PRO A 229 3.74 -2.31 -17.44
N VAL A 230 2.86 -3.18 -17.94
CA VAL A 230 1.56 -2.76 -18.49
C VAL A 230 0.65 -2.24 -17.37
N VAL A 231 0.60 -2.94 -16.24
CA VAL A 231 -0.18 -2.54 -15.06
C VAL A 231 0.22 -1.14 -14.61
N ARG A 232 1.52 -0.86 -14.50
CA ARG A 232 2.03 0.45 -14.09
C ARG A 232 1.50 1.56 -14.99
N LYS A 233 1.58 1.39 -16.31
CA LYS A 233 1.08 2.38 -17.28
C LYS A 233 -0.43 2.60 -17.14
N GLN A 234 -1.20 1.52 -16.99
CA GLN A 234 -2.65 1.61 -16.84
C GLN A 234 -3.05 2.26 -15.50
N LEU A 235 -2.37 1.91 -14.40
CA LEU A 235 -2.61 2.51 -13.09
C LEU A 235 -2.17 3.96 -12.99
N GLU A 236 -1.07 4.37 -13.64
CA GLU A 236 -0.68 5.78 -13.72
C GLU A 236 -1.75 6.61 -14.45
N LYS A 237 -2.37 6.05 -15.50
CA LYS A 237 -3.52 6.66 -16.16
C LYS A 237 -4.73 6.73 -15.24
N ALA A 238 -5.07 5.64 -14.54
CA ALA A 238 -6.19 5.60 -13.60
C ALA A 238 -6.01 6.60 -12.46
N ARG A 239 -4.80 6.71 -11.90
CA ARG A 239 -4.43 7.71 -10.88
C ARG A 239 -4.73 9.13 -11.36
N ASN A 240 -4.25 9.49 -12.55
CA ASN A 240 -4.45 10.83 -13.09
C ASN A 240 -5.94 11.12 -13.33
N ILE A 241 -6.73 10.14 -13.80
CA ILE A 241 -8.18 10.27 -13.93
C ILE A 241 -8.83 10.55 -12.57
N TYR A 242 -8.55 9.72 -11.56
CA TYR A 242 -9.11 9.89 -10.22
C TYR A 242 -8.76 11.25 -9.60
N GLN A 243 -7.50 11.68 -9.77
CA GLN A 243 -7.04 12.98 -9.30
C GLN A 243 -7.72 14.15 -10.01
N ASN A 244 -7.94 14.05 -11.32
CA ASN A 244 -8.65 15.08 -12.07
C ASN A 244 -10.13 15.14 -11.69
N LEU A 245 -10.77 14.00 -11.45
CA LEU A 245 -12.19 13.92 -11.09
C LEU A 245 -12.46 14.45 -9.67
N TYR A 246 -11.61 14.11 -8.70
CA TYR A 246 -11.92 14.30 -7.28
C TYR A 246 -10.91 15.16 -6.51
N GLY A 247 -9.84 15.63 -7.16
CA GLY A 247 -8.81 16.47 -6.53
C GLY A 247 -8.01 15.75 -5.43
N THR A 248 -8.13 14.43 -5.33
CA THR A 248 -7.48 13.58 -4.32
C THR A 248 -6.91 12.32 -4.95
N VAL A 249 -6.20 11.52 -4.15
CA VAL A 249 -5.56 10.29 -4.63
C VAL A 249 -6.31 9.05 -4.16
N ASP A 250 -6.40 8.06 -5.05
CA ASP A 250 -6.82 6.71 -4.70
C ASP A 250 -5.66 5.98 -4.02
N ILE A 251 -5.70 5.91 -2.69
CA ILE A 251 -4.64 5.30 -1.86
C ILE A 251 -4.34 3.87 -2.32
N SER A 252 -5.37 3.10 -2.68
CA SER A 252 -5.16 1.70 -3.05
C SER A 252 -4.41 1.55 -4.37
N THR A 253 -4.66 2.42 -5.36
CA THR A 253 -3.87 2.49 -6.58
C THR A 253 -2.42 2.89 -6.29
N GLU A 254 -2.22 3.89 -5.41
CA GLU A 254 -0.86 4.30 -5.01
C GLU A 254 -0.07 3.16 -4.39
N ARG A 255 -0.70 2.32 -3.54
CA ARG A 255 -0.04 1.16 -2.93
C ARG A 255 0.47 0.15 -3.95
N ILE A 256 -0.32 -0.10 -4.98
CA ILE A 256 0.09 -1.05 -6.02
C ILE A 256 1.19 -0.45 -6.89
N LEU A 257 1.11 0.84 -7.23
CA LEU A 257 2.18 1.54 -7.95
C LEU A 257 3.49 1.58 -7.16
N GLU A 258 3.43 1.79 -5.85
CA GLU A 258 4.56 1.73 -4.92
C GLU A 258 5.20 0.34 -4.93
N TYR A 259 4.40 -0.71 -4.76
CA TYR A 259 4.90 -2.08 -4.83
C TYR A 259 5.57 -2.42 -6.17
N ILE A 260 4.98 -2.01 -7.30
CA ILE A 260 5.56 -2.22 -8.63
C ILE A 260 6.85 -1.42 -8.81
N ARG A 261 6.99 -0.25 -8.18
CA ARG A 261 8.22 0.53 -8.23
C ARG A 261 9.38 -0.20 -7.57
N GLU A 262 9.13 -0.82 -6.42
CA GLU A 262 10.12 -1.62 -5.68
C GLU A 262 10.36 -2.99 -6.30
N THR A 263 9.33 -3.55 -6.94
CA THR A 263 9.35 -4.87 -7.58
C THR A 263 8.87 -4.75 -9.03
N PRO A 264 9.70 -4.29 -9.99
CA PRO A 264 9.25 -3.98 -11.36
C PRO A 264 8.72 -5.17 -12.16
N TYR A 265 9.03 -6.39 -11.73
CA TYR A 265 8.58 -7.64 -12.34
C TYR A 265 8.06 -8.60 -11.28
N PRO A 266 7.01 -9.40 -11.56
CA PRO A 266 6.47 -10.35 -10.61
C PRO A 266 7.52 -11.39 -10.20
N SER A 267 7.66 -11.65 -8.91
CA SER A 267 8.49 -12.74 -8.40
C SER A 267 7.94 -14.10 -8.85
N ALA A 268 8.78 -15.14 -8.85
CA ALA A 268 8.39 -16.48 -9.29
C ALA A 268 7.17 -17.04 -8.54
N ASP A 269 7.03 -16.70 -7.25
CA ASP A 269 5.94 -17.11 -6.40
C ASP A 269 4.74 -16.14 -6.41
N PHE A 270 4.86 -14.95 -7.02
CA PHE A 270 3.80 -13.93 -7.04
C PHE A 270 2.51 -14.45 -7.67
N GLN A 271 2.60 -15.25 -8.73
CA GLN A 271 1.40 -15.80 -9.37
C GLN A 271 0.59 -16.66 -8.41
N HIS A 272 1.22 -17.26 -7.39
CA HIS A 272 0.57 -18.07 -6.38
C HIS A 272 0.22 -17.28 -5.12
N LEU A 273 1.14 -16.44 -4.61
CA LEU A 273 1.00 -15.77 -3.32
C LEU A 273 0.58 -14.29 -3.43
N GLY A 274 0.79 -13.63 -4.56
CA GLY A 274 0.61 -12.17 -4.66
C GLY A 274 1.58 -11.41 -3.75
N ILE A 275 1.18 -10.21 -3.31
CA ILE A 275 1.96 -9.35 -2.42
C ILE A 275 2.04 -9.98 -1.03
N LYS A 276 3.25 -10.17 -0.50
CA LYS A 276 3.43 -10.62 0.89
C LYS A 276 3.33 -9.42 1.82
N ILE A 277 2.34 -9.43 2.71
CA ILE A 277 2.15 -8.36 3.69
C ILE A 277 2.65 -8.86 5.04
N HIS A 278 3.77 -8.30 5.49
CA HIS A 278 4.33 -8.56 6.81
C HIS A 278 3.51 -7.80 7.86
N GLY A 279 3.04 -8.52 8.87
CA GLY A 279 2.29 -7.94 9.98
C GLY A 279 3.25 -7.28 10.95
N SER A 280 3.53 -6.00 10.77
CA SER A 280 3.95 -5.13 11.86
C SER A 280 2.83 -4.15 12.17
N LYS A 281 2.40 -4.14 13.44
CA LYS A 281 1.83 -2.94 14.06
C LYS A 281 2.77 -1.80 13.67
N HIS A 282 2.24 -0.86 12.91
CA HIS A 282 2.94 0.13 12.13
C HIS A 282 3.68 -0.38 10.88
N ASP A 283 3.04 -0.22 9.72
CA ASP A 283 3.68 0.56 8.65
C ASP A 283 2.79 1.63 7.95
N PRO A 284 2.01 2.44 8.70
CA PRO A 284 1.84 3.84 8.39
C PRO A 284 3.13 4.63 8.63
N LEU A 285 4.22 4.01 9.11
CA LEU A 285 5.50 4.67 9.25
C LEU A 285 6.12 4.87 7.88
N GLY A 286 6.05 3.95 6.92
CA GLY A 286 6.43 4.22 5.54
C GLY A 286 5.71 5.43 4.95
N VAL A 287 4.38 5.55 5.13
CA VAL A 287 3.59 6.68 4.58
C VAL A 287 3.58 7.93 5.44
N ARG A 288 3.62 7.85 6.76
CA ARG A 288 3.85 9.04 7.59
C ARG A 288 5.29 9.46 7.49
N LEU A 289 6.28 8.58 7.44
CA LEU A 289 7.67 8.97 7.19
C LEU A 289 7.83 9.47 5.75
N LEU A 290 7.09 8.97 4.75
CA LEU A 290 7.07 9.52 3.39
C LEU A 290 6.28 10.83 3.29
N HIS A 291 5.12 10.96 3.92
CA HIS A 291 4.30 12.18 3.93
C HIS A 291 4.90 13.25 4.85
N LEU A 292 5.39 12.87 6.02
CA LEU A 292 6.15 13.73 6.93
C LEU A 292 7.52 14.01 6.33
N SER A 293 8.21 13.12 5.61
CA SER A 293 9.41 13.50 4.85
C SER A 293 9.08 14.35 3.65
N ARG A 294 7.93 14.22 3.00
CA ARG A 294 7.48 15.10 1.90
C ARG A 294 7.13 16.48 2.43
N GLU A 295 6.31 16.57 3.46
CA GLU A 295 5.95 17.84 4.09
C GLU A 295 7.12 18.44 4.89
N LEU A 296 8.00 17.64 5.50
CA LEU A 296 9.27 18.11 6.07
C LEU A 296 10.21 18.55 4.96
N LEU A 297 10.38 17.80 3.87
CA LEU A 297 11.25 18.21 2.75
C LEU A 297 10.73 19.50 2.15
N LYS A 298 9.41 19.64 1.99
CA LYS A 298 8.73 20.87 1.55
C LYS A 298 8.91 22.02 2.55
N ALA A 299 8.87 21.75 3.85
CA ALA A 299 9.10 22.76 4.89
C ALA A 299 10.58 23.12 5.06
N ILE A 300 11.50 22.17 4.81
CA ILE A 300 12.96 22.34 4.87
C ILE A 300 13.43 23.10 3.64
N ASP A 301 12.95 22.73 2.45
CA ASP A 301 13.34 23.30 1.17
C ASP A 301 12.29 23.01 0.09
N ILE A 302 11.40 23.99 -0.13
CA ILE A 302 10.30 23.87 -1.11
C ILE A 302 10.79 23.70 -2.55
N GLU A 303 11.96 24.26 -2.89
CA GLU A 303 12.55 24.08 -4.22
C GLU A 303 12.99 22.63 -4.43
N PHE A 304 13.58 21.99 -3.41
CA PHE A 304 13.97 20.58 -3.49
C PHE A 304 12.76 19.65 -3.53
N TYR A 305 11.70 19.96 -2.79
CA TYR A 305 10.46 19.22 -2.86
C TYR A 305 9.85 19.26 -4.27
N GLN A 306 9.77 20.46 -4.87
CA GLN A 306 9.29 20.62 -6.24
C GLN A 306 10.11 19.75 -7.21
N ALA A 307 11.44 19.84 -7.18
CA ALA A 307 12.27 19.07 -8.10
C ALA A 307 12.25 17.55 -7.85
N LEU A 308 12.31 17.09 -6.60
CA LEU A 308 12.46 15.66 -6.29
C LEU A 308 11.13 14.90 -6.22
N VAL A 309 10.01 15.60 -6.03
CA VAL A 309 8.70 14.98 -5.78
C VAL A 309 7.64 15.39 -6.79
N VAL A 310 7.66 16.64 -7.26
CA VAL A 310 6.60 17.19 -8.14
C VAL A 310 7.00 17.14 -9.61
N GLU A 311 8.21 17.58 -9.95
CA GLU A 311 8.71 17.70 -11.33
C GLU A 311 9.83 16.69 -11.61
N THR A 312 9.50 15.41 -11.65
CA THR A 312 10.48 14.31 -11.85
C THR A 312 10.99 14.16 -13.29
N GLY A 313 10.72 15.13 -14.17
CA GLY A 313 11.12 15.09 -15.59
C GLY A 313 12.63 15.05 -15.84
N TRP A 314 13.44 15.39 -14.84
CA TRP A 314 14.90 15.26 -14.89
C TRP A 314 15.37 13.80 -14.83
N GLU A 315 14.58 12.88 -14.25
CA GLU A 315 14.96 11.47 -14.11
C GLU A 315 15.19 10.79 -15.47
N SER A 316 14.43 11.21 -16.50
CA SER A 316 14.56 10.68 -17.86
C SER A 316 15.84 11.09 -18.57
N HIS A 317 16.60 12.04 -18.02
CA HIS A 317 17.89 12.48 -18.55
C HIS A 317 19.06 11.67 -17.99
N PHE A 318 18.78 10.72 -17.10
CA PHE A 318 19.78 9.78 -16.62
C PHE A 318 19.81 8.54 -17.52
N SER A 319 20.96 8.25 -18.10
CA SER A 319 21.23 7.01 -18.84
C SER A 319 21.81 5.95 -17.91
N LEU A 320 21.39 4.69 -18.10
CA LEU A 320 21.99 3.56 -17.38
C LEU A 320 23.30 3.15 -18.08
N GLU A 321 24.33 2.92 -17.27
CA GLU A 321 25.61 2.36 -17.71
C GLU A 321 25.98 1.17 -16.83
N TRP A 322 26.53 0.12 -17.44
CA TRP A 322 26.91 -1.12 -16.77
C TRP A 322 28.41 -1.29 -16.87
N TYR A 323 29.04 -1.57 -15.74
CA TYR A 323 30.47 -1.83 -15.65
C TYR A 323 30.70 -3.11 -14.87
N LYS A 324 31.64 -3.93 -15.31
CA LYS A 324 32.06 -5.13 -14.60
C LYS A 324 33.05 -4.78 -13.50
N GLN A 325 33.20 -5.68 -12.54
CA GLN A 325 34.26 -5.57 -11.55
C GLN A 325 35.63 -5.35 -12.23
N GLY A 326 36.36 -4.33 -11.78
CA GLY A 326 37.67 -3.93 -12.31
C GLY A 326 37.61 -2.87 -13.41
N ASP A 327 36.43 -2.56 -13.96
CA ASP A 327 36.31 -1.54 -15.00
C ASP A 327 36.56 -0.13 -14.46
N LEU A 328 37.25 0.68 -15.26
CA LEU A 328 37.52 2.08 -14.99
C LEU A 328 36.32 2.94 -15.42
N VAL A 329 35.71 3.65 -14.47
CA VAL A 329 34.54 4.51 -14.74
C VAL A 329 34.95 5.96 -14.97
N ILE A 330 35.89 6.46 -14.16
CA ILE A 330 36.43 7.82 -14.26
C ILE A 330 37.93 7.74 -14.06
N LYS A 331 38.70 8.50 -14.83
CA LYS A 331 40.13 8.69 -14.57
C LYS A 331 40.41 10.09 -14.05
N VAL A 332 41.34 10.19 -13.10
CA VAL A 332 41.81 11.47 -12.57
C VAL A 332 42.38 12.37 -13.68
N ASN A 333 42.25 13.69 -13.52
CA ASN A 333 42.66 14.74 -14.44
C ASN A 333 41.94 14.80 -15.80
N GLU A 334 41.00 13.90 -16.09
CA GLU A 334 40.18 13.99 -17.30
C GLU A 334 39.14 15.11 -17.21
N ALA A 335 38.63 15.54 -18.36
CA ALA A 335 37.53 16.49 -18.42
C ALA A 335 36.24 15.83 -17.93
N ALA A 336 35.42 16.57 -17.19
CA ALA A 336 34.15 16.05 -16.70
C ALA A 336 33.10 15.94 -17.84
N ASP A 337 32.61 14.73 -18.04
CA ASP A 337 31.61 14.37 -19.07
C ASP A 337 30.22 14.03 -18.50
N GLY A 338 30.13 13.86 -17.18
CA GLY A 338 28.87 13.65 -16.48
C GLY A 338 29.03 13.42 -14.98
N ILE A 339 27.89 13.19 -14.31
CA ILE A 339 27.81 12.83 -12.90
C ILE A 339 27.13 11.48 -12.78
N TYR A 340 27.58 10.66 -11.84
CA TYR A 340 27.16 9.27 -11.70
C TYR A 340 26.48 9.05 -10.36
N TYR A 341 25.36 8.33 -10.39
CA TYR A 341 24.66 7.81 -9.23
C TYR A 341 24.73 6.27 -9.25
N ILE A 342 25.07 5.67 -8.12
CA ILE A 342 25.18 4.21 -8.00
C ILE A 342 23.78 3.64 -7.73
N ASP A 343 23.20 2.99 -8.74
CA ASP A 343 21.93 2.28 -8.62
C ASP A 343 22.16 0.95 -7.88
N SER A 344 23.18 0.19 -8.29
CA SER A 344 23.56 -1.09 -7.70
C SER A 344 25.08 -1.32 -7.77
N GLY A 345 25.61 -2.06 -6.80
CA GLY A 345 27.03 -2.43 -6.70
C GLY A 345 27.88 -1.45 -5.90
N THR A 346 29.21 -1.60 -5.99
CA THR A 346 30.20 -0.85 -5.22
C THR A 346 31.34 -0.36 -6.12
N VAL A 347 31.80 0.88 -5.90
CA VAL A 347 32.98 1.44 -6.56
C VAL A 347 34.01 1.87 -5.52
N VAL A 348 35.28 1.88 -5.91
CA VAL A 348 36.39 2.46 -5.14
C VAL A 348 36.90 3.71 -5.84
N THR A 349 37.21 4.72 -5.04
CA THR A 349 37.85 5.96 -5.47
C THR A 349 39.33 5.91 -5.10
N LEU A 350 40.20 6.24 -6.06
CA LEU A 350 41.65 6.17 -5.96
C LEU A 350 42.26 7.57 -6.15
N ASP A 351 43.31 7.88 -5.39
CA ASP A 351 44.13 9.09 -5.60
C ASP A 351 45.06 8.96 -6.81
N ASP A 352 45.86 10.00 -7.07
CA ASP A 352 46.88 9.99 -8.14
C ASP A 352 47.94 8.90 -7.96
N ASN A 353 48.12 8.39 -6.74
CA ASN A 353 49.10 7.36 -6.40
C ASN A 353 48.50 5.93 -6.40
N GLY A 354 47.20 5.79 -6.72
CA GLY A 354 46.50 4.50 -6.71
C GLY A 354 46.06 4.01 -5.32
N THR A 355 46.11 4.86 -4.30
CA THR A 355 45.65 4.57 -2.94
C THR A 355 44.12 4.72 -2.87
N ILE A 356 43.44 3.77 -2.23
CA ILE A 356 41.99 3.84 -2.03
C ILE A 356 41.65 4.96 -1.04
N ILE A 357 40.95 5.98 -1.53
CA ILE A 357 40.44 7.11 -0.75
C ILE A 357 39.14 6.72 -0.05
N ALA A 358 38.20 6.12 -0.79
CA ALA A 358 36.89 5.76 -0.29
C ALA A 358 36.23 4.66 -1.12
N THR A 359 35.38 3.88 -0.47
CA THR A 359 34.49 2.89 -1.10
C THR A 359 33.06 3.42 -1.05
N LEU A 360 32.39 3.48 -2.19
CA LEU A 360 31.04 4.02 -2.35
C LEU A 360 30.09 2.93 -2.82
N GLY A 361 28.90 2.86 -2.21
CA GLY A 361 27.88 1.86 -2.52
C GLY A 361 26.61 2.48 -3.12
N SER A 362 25.58 1.64 -3.31
CA SER A 362 24.26 2.08 -3.79
C SER A 362 23.73 3.29 -3.00
N GLY A 363 23.16 4.26 -3.73
CA GLY A 363 22.69 5.52 -3.16
C GLY A 363 23.75 6.62 -3.09
N ASN A 364 25.04 6.31 -3.31
CA ASN A 364 26.08 7.33 -3.40
C ASN A 364 26.22 7.91 -4.82
N ILE A 365 26.65 9.18 -4.88
CA ILE A 365 26.96 9.92 -6.11
C ILE A 365 28.46 10.08 -6.23
N PHE A 366 29.02 10.15 -7.42
CA PHE A 366 30.42 10.51 -7.64
C PHE A 366 30.63 11.26 -8.97
N GLY A 367 31.79 11.90 -9.10
CA GLY A 367 32.15 12.72 -10.27
C GLY A 367 31.57 14.15 -10.22
N GLU A 368 30.74 14.46 -9.24
CA GLU A 368 30.15 15.79 -9.03
C GLU A 368 31.19 16.85 -8.66
N MET A 369 32.27 16.44 -7.99
CA MET A 369 33.29 17.37 -7.47
C MET A 369 33.98 18.18 -8.58
N ALA A 370 34.09 17.62 -9.78
CA ALA A 370 34.70 18.30 -10.93
C ALA A 370 33.91 19.54 -11.34
N TYR A 371 32.59 19.57 -11.15
CA TYR A 371 31.76 20.73 -11.52
C TYR A 371 31.82 21.87 -10.51
N PHE A 372 32.45 21.64 -9.36
CA PHE A 372 32.56 22.63 -8.28
C PHE A 372 34.01 22.99 -7.98
N SER A 373 34.98 22.50 -8.77
CA SER A 373 36.39 22.92 -8.75
C SER A 373 36.65 23.93 -9.89
N ASN A 374 37.64 24.82 -9.70
CA ASN A 374 37.92 25.88 -10.67
C ASN A 374 38.38 25.34 -12.05
N GLU A 375 38.93 24.13 -12.09
CA GLU A 375 39.56 23.57 -13.29
C GLU A 375 38.67 22.60 -14.09
N ARG A 376 37.45 22.28 -13.61
CA ARG A 376 36.53 21.29 -14.23
C ARG A 376 37.16 19.92 -14.57
N LYS A 377 38.18 19.51 -13.83
CA LYS A 377 38.86 18.21 -13.96
C LYS A 377 38.40 17.20 -12.91
N ARG A 378 38.53 15.92 -13.24
CA ARG A 378 38.31 14.81 -12.29
C ARG A 378 39.38 14.81 -11.22
N ASN A 379 38.98 14.78 -9.94
CA ASN A 379 39.89 14.85 -8.80
C ASN A 379 40.38 13.48 -8.29
N ALA A 380 39.77 12.40 -8.77
CA ALA A 380 40.10 11.03 -8.36
C ALA A 380 39.73 10.07 -9.49
N THR A 381 40.39 8.92 -9.48
CA THR A 381 40.06 7.79 -10.35
C THR A 381 38.96 6.96 -9.67
N VAL A 382 37.99 6.46 -10.43
CA VAL A 382 36.90 5.63 -9.90
C VAL A 382 36.87 4.32 -10.66
N MET A 383 36.92 3.21 -9.91
CA MET A 383 36.94 1.85 -10.46
C MET A 383 35.84 1.01 -9.82
N ALA A 384 35.20 0.17 -10.62
CA ALA A 384 34.17 -0.75 -10.16
C ALA A 384 34.78 -1.84 -9.27
N ALA A 385 34.36 -1.92 -8.01
CA ALA A 385 34.81 -2.93 -7.06
C ALA A 385 33.94 -4.20 -7.08
N SER A 386 32.73 -4.10 -7.63
CA SER A 386 31.85 -5.20 -8.03
C SER A 386 31.32 -4.93 -9.44
N ASP A 387 30.48 -5.81 -9.98
CA ASP A 387 29.61 -5.41 -11.09
C ASP A 387 28.70 -4.27 -10.61
N VAL A 388 28.61 -3.19 -11.38
CA VAL A 388 27.87 -1.99 -11.01
C VAL A 388 26.90 -1.54 -12.09
N VAL A 389 25.79 -0.98 -11.64
CA VAL A 389 24.81 -0.28 -12.46
C VAL A 389 24.82 1.18 -12.03
N LEU A 390 25.13 2.06 -12.98
CA LEU A 390 25.24 3.48 -12.74
C LEU A 390 24.16 4.22 -13.53
N ARG A 391 23.64 5.30 -12.96
CA ARG A 391 22.86 6.29 -13.67
C ARG A 391 23.75 7.51 -13.92
N LYS A 392 23.99 7.83 -15.20
CA LYS A 392 24.78 8.98 -15.62
C LYS A 392 23.88 10.09 -16.12
N ILE A 393 24.11 11.32 -15.63
CA ILE A 393 23.59 12.54 -16.25
C ILE A 393 24.72 13.26 -16.95
N SER A 394 24.51 13.64 -18.21
CA SER A 394 25.50 14.37 -19.03
C SER A 394 25.73 15.78 -18.47
N THR A 395 26.89 16.38 -18.77
CA THR A 395 27.17 17.79 -18.43
C THR A 395 26.06 18.72 -18.95
N THR A 396 25.66 18.54 -20.20
CA THR A 396 24.67 19.40 -20.86
C THR A 396 23.28 19.29 -20.26
N ASP A 397 22.89 18.10 -19.78
CA ASP A 397 21.59 17.92 -19.14
C ASP A 397 21.63 18.34 -17.68
N PHE A 398 22.74 18.09 -16.99
CA PHE A 398 22.94 18.57 -15.63
C PHE A 398 22.89 20.10 -15.54
N GLU A 399 23.44 20.80 -16.54
CA GLU A 399 23.39 22.27 -16.61
C GLU A 399 21.94 22.83 -16.76
N LYS A 400 20.98 22.02 -17.27
CA LYS A 400 19.56 22.41 -17.44
C LYS A 400 18.74 22.35 -16.16
N PHE A 401 19.24 21.71 -15.09
CA PHE A 401 18.49 21.51 -13.85
C PHE A 401 19.18 22.18 -12.63
N PRO A 402 18.98 23.50 -12.43
CA PRO A 402 19.63 24.26 -11.36
C PRO A 402 19.39 23.70 -9.95
N VAL A 403 18.22 23.10 -9.71
CA VAL A 403 17.89 22.52 -8.41
C VAL A 403 18.72 21.27 -8.14
N ILE A 404 18.92 20.41 -9.14
CA ILE A 404 19.78 19.22 -9.04
C ILE A 404 21.25 19.65 -8.82
N GLN A 405 21.69 20.73 -9.46
CA GLN A 405 23.01 21.31 -9.20
C GLN A 405 23.19 21.75 -7.74
N LYS A 406 22.19 22.41 -7.16
CA LYS A 406 22.23 22.82 -5.74
C LYS A 406 22.34 21.60 -4.81
N ILE A 407 21.59 20.53 -5.10
CA ILE A 407 21.64 19.28 -4.32
C ILE A 407 23.04 18.67 -4.38
N PHE A 408 23.60 18.48 -5.58
CA PHE A 408 24.92 17.88 -5.74
C PHE A 408 26.03 18.78 -5.17
N LYS A 409 25.88 20.10 -5.24
CA LYS A 409 26.79 21.05 -4.57
C LYS A 409 26.79 20.88 -3.06
N ARG A 410 25.62 20.63 -2.45
CA ARG A 410 25.48 20.41 -1.01
C ARG A 410 26.13 19.08 -0.59
N ILE A 411 26.00 18.04 -1.40
CA ILE A 411 26.67 16.74 -1.21
C ILE A 411 28.19 16.91 -1.31
N ALA A 412 28.68 17.60 -2.34
CA ALA A 412 30.10 17.87 -2.54
C ALA A 412 30.73 18.68 -1.38
N SER A 413 30.00 19.68 -0.88
CA SER A 413 30.47 20.54 0.22
C SER A 413 30.67 19.76 1.53
N ARG A 414 29.78 18.79 1.82
CA ARG A 414 29.90 17.91 2.99
C ARG A 414 31.13 17.00 2.89
N ARG A 415 31.44 16.49 1.69
CA ARG A 415 32.61 15.63 1.45
C ARG A 415 33.94 16.37 1.61
N ARG A 416 34.04 17.60 1.10
CA ARG A 416 35.24 18.45 1.32
C ARG A 416 35.51 18.70 2.80
N THR A 417 34.44 18.95 3.56
CA THR A 417 34.56 19.19 5.01
C THR A 417 35.03 17.93 5.75
N ALA A 418 34.55 16.75 5.34
CA ALA A 418 34.99 15.48 5.92
C ALA A 418 36.45 15.12 5.57
N GLN A 419 36.91 15.43 4.36
CA GLN A 419 38.32 15.24 3.96
C GLN A 419 39.28 16.17 4.70
N MET A 420 38.91 17.45 4.90
CA MET A 420 39.76 18.37 5.68
C MET A 420 39.93 17.93 7.15
N ILE A 421 38.94 17.23 7.72
CA ILE A 421 39.01 16.71 9.09
C ILE A 421 39.83 15.42 9.18
N SER A 422 39.92 14.60 8.11
CA SER A 422 40.76 13.41 8.09
C SER A 422 42.25 13.69 7.84
N ASP A 423 42.54 14.83 7.21
CA ASP A 423 43.90 15.27 6.87
C ASP A 423 44.52 16.20 7.95
N SER A 424 43.79 16.46 9.04
CA SER A 424 44.23 17.21 10.24
C SER A 424 44.57 16.26 11.38
#